data_AF-A0A358PZB1-F1
#
_entry.id   AF-A0A358PZB1-F1
#
_cell.length_a   1.000
_cell.length_b   1.000
_cell.length_c   1.000
_cell.angle_alpha   90.00
_cell.angle_beta   90.00
_cell.angle_gamma   90.00
#
_symmetry.space_group_name_H-M   'P 1'
#
loop_
_entity.id
_entity.type
_entity.pdbx_description
1 polymer ?
#
loop_
_entity_poly.entity_id
_entity_poly.type
_entity_poly.pdbx_seq_one_letter_code
_entity_poly.pdbx_strand_id
1 'polypeptide(L)'
;MKSGQLLADTDARFKGCKLELHPIKTKIVYCQDKDRQKEYSDTEFDFLGYTFRKVLIKDRLGRLQMNFIASVSKKAEKTLKDKVKILEIHKKTGSKIEMIAELVNPILRGWMNYFGKFNRSAMKRTLDCVQRRLIKWAMCKNFRGHRPCPCYTRYSHR
;
A
#
# COMPACT_ATOMS: atom_id res chain seq x y z
N MET A 1 -3.63 -33.02 -3.38
CA MET A 1 -3.51 -32.56 -4.79
C MET A 1 -2.24 -31.73 -4.94
N LYS A 2 -1.34 -32.07 -5.86
CA LYS A 2 -0.13 -31.27 -6.12
C LYS A 2 -0.52 -29.99 -6.87
N SER A 3 0.11 -28.86 -6.56
CA SER A 3 -0.23 -27.55 -7.14
C SER A 3 -0.13 -27.51 -8.67
N GLY A 4 0.80 -28.27 -9.28
CA GLY A 4 0.91 -28.40 -10.73
C GLY A 4 -0.29 -29.08 -11.40
N GLN A 5 -0.91 -30.06 -10.73
CA GLN A 5 -2.11 -30.73 -11.25
C GLN A 5 -3.29 -29.75 -11.33
N LEU A 6 -3.47 -28.93 -10.29
CA LEU A 6 -4.54 -27.93 -10.25
C LEU A 6 -4.41 -26.92 -11.40
N LEU A 7 -3.19 -26.51 -11.73
CA LEU A 7 -2.94 -25.61 -12.85
C LEU A 7 -3.31 -26.27 -14.19
N ALA A 8 -2.94 -27.53 -14.39
CA ALA A 8 -3.29 -28.30 -15.59
C ALA A 8 -4.81 -28.49 -15.74
N ASP A 9 -5.50 -28.81 -14.64
CA ASP A 9 -6.96 -28.96 -14.63
C ASP A 9 -7.66 -27.64 -14.95
N THR A 10 -7.12 -26.53 -14.44
CA THR A 10 -7.62 -25.17 -14.72
C THR A 10 -7.43 -24.81 -16.20
N ASP A 11 -6.27 -25.12 -16.77
CA ASP A 11 -5.97 -24.90 -18.19
C ASP A 11 -6.93 -25.67 -19.09
N ALA A 12 -7.17 -26.95 -18.79
CA ALA A 12 -8.11 -27.78 -19.52
C ALA A 12 -9.54 -27.20 -19.49
N ARG A 13 -10.00 -26.71 -18.33
CA ARG A 13 -11.32 -26.05 -18.21
C ARG A 13 -11.39 -24.74 -18.99
N PHE A 14 -10.34 -23.92 -18.97
CA PHE A 14 -10.30 -22.67 -19.73
C PHE A 14 -10.37 -22.93 -21.24
N LYS A 15 -9.64 -23.93 -21.74
CA LYS A 15 -9.69 -24.38 -23.14
C LYS A 15 -11.09 -24.85 -23.55
N GLY A 16 -11.78 -25.59 -22.67
CA GLY A 16 -13.19 -25.96 -22.88
C GLY A 16 -14.11 -24.74 -23.05
N CYS A 17 -13.79 -23.62 -22.40
CA CYS A 17 -14.48 -22.34 -22.53
C CYS A 17 -13.93 -21.44 -23.66
N LYS A 18 -13.03 -21.93 -24.52
CA LYS A 18 -12.35 -21.15 -25.58
C LYS A 18 -11.53 -19.97 -25.03
N LEU A 19 -10.93 -20.13 -23.85
CA LEU A 19 -10.03 -19.17 -23.22
C LEU A 19 -8.64 -19.78 -23.02
N GLU A 20 -7.62 -18.94 -22.98
CA GLU A 20 -6.24 -19.35 -22.73
C GLU A 20 -5.68 -18.66 -21.48
N LEU A 21 -4.89 -19.40 -20.70
CA LEU A 21 -4.19 -18.86 -19.55
C LEU A 21 -2.97 -18.06 -20.00
N HIS A 22 -2.83 -16.84 -19.48
CA HIS A 22 -1.67 -16.02 -19.79
C HIS A 22 -0.42 -16.54 -19.04
N PRO A 23 0.70 -16.85 -19.73
CA PRO A 23 1.84 -17.56 -19.14
C PRO A 23 2.55 -16.77 -18.04
N ILE A 24 2.66 -15.45 -18.19
CA ILE A 24 3.31 -14.58 -17.19
C ILE A 24 2.40 -14.28 -15.99
N LYS A 25 1.09 -14.12 -16.20
CA LYS A 25 0.15 -13.73 -15.14
C LYS A 25 -0.24 -14.94 -14.28
N THR A 26 -0.25 -16.13 -14.86
CA THR A 26 -0.68 -17.35 -14.19
C THR A 26 0.53 -18.08 -13.65
N LYS A 27 0.73 -18.00 -12.33
CA LYS A 27 1.84 -18.65 -11.66
C LYS A 27 1.43 -19.18 -10.29
N ILE A 28 2.10 -20.23 -9.85
CA ILE A 28 1.91 -20.82 -8.52
C ILE A 28 2.84 -20.08 -7.57
N VAL A 29 2.27 -19.52 -6.49
CA VAL A 29 3.02 -18.72 -5.52
C VAL A 29 3.05 -19.44 -4.18
N TYR A 30 4.26 -19.57 -3.62
CA TYR A 30 4.43 -20.18 -2.31
C TYR A 30 4.07 -19.19 -1.20
N CYS A 31 3.04 -19.54 -0.43
CA CYS A 31 2.59 -18.73 0.70
C CYS A 31 3.48 -19.01 1.92
N GLN A 32 4.63 -18.36 2.00
CA GLN A 32 5.60 -18.55 3.08
C GLN A 32 5.11 -17.94 4.41
N ASP A 33 5.21 -18.67 5.51
CA ASP A 33 4.87 -18.21 6.88
C ASP A 33 5.82 -18.81 7.93
N LYS A 34 5.43 -18.80 9.21
CA LYS A 34 6.24 -19.33 10.32
C LYS A 34 6.48 -20.85 10.23
N ASP A 35 5.52 -21.61 9.70
CA ASP A 35 5.56 -23.07 9.64
C ASP A 35 6.06 -23.54 8.26
N ARG A 36 5.77 -22.75 7.23
CA ARG A 36 6.12 -22.96 5.82
C ARG A 36 7.38 -22.17 5.47
N GLN A 37 8.54 -22.75 5.76
CA GLN A 37 9.84 -22.08 5.63
C GLN A 37 10.64 -22.44 4.38
N LYS A 38 10.10 -23.26 3.47
CA LYS A 38 10.79 -23.61 2.23
C LYS A 38 11.04 -22.38 1.35
N GLU A 39 12.12 -22.42 0.59
CA GLU A 39 12.49 -21.35 -0.34
C GLU A 39 11.99 -21.66 -1.75
N TYR A 40 11.40 -20.65 -2.38
CA TYR A 40 10.91 -20.66 -3.75
C TYR A 40 11.13 -19.27 -4.36
N SER A 41 11.20 -19.19 -5.69
CA SER A 41 11.32 -17.92 -6.41
C SER A 41 10.10 -17.01 -6.21
N ASP A 42 8.91 -17.59 -6.35
CA ASP A 42 7.65 -16.87 -6.29
C ASP A 42 7.03 -17.00 -4.89
N THR A 43 7.16 -15.94 -4.10
CA THR A 43 6.64 -15.87 -2.71
C THR A 43 5.70 -14.70 -2.46
N GLU A 44 5.42 -13.89 -3.48
CA GLU A 44 4.46 -12.80 -3.39
C GLU A 44 3.69 -12.59 -4.68
N PHE A 45 2.48 -12.05 -4.57
CA PHE A 45 1.66 -11.68 -5.71
C PHE A 45 0.71 -10.52 -5.41
N ASP A 46 0.31 -9.83 -6.47
CA ASP A 46 -0.65 -8.73 -6.39
C ASP A 46 -2.06 -9.20 -6.76
N PHE A 47 -3.05 -8.83 -5.96
CA PHE A 47 -4.47 -9.09 -6.23
C PHE A 47 -5.33 -7.94 -5.69
N LEU A 48 -6.19 -7.37 -6.54
CA LEU A 48 -7.12 -6.26 -6.20
C LEU A 48 -6.48 -5.07 -5.45
N GLY A 49 -5.22 -4.75 -5.79
CA GLY A 49 -4.48 -3.65 -5.16
C GLY A 49 -3.78 -4.02 -3.85
N TYR A 50 -3.85 -5.27 -3.41
CA TYR A 50 -3.04 -5.79 -2.31
C TYR A 50 -1.89 -6.62 -2.85
N THR A 51 -0.76 -6.58 -2.16
CA THR A 51 0.33 -7.54 -2.28
C THR A 51 0.21 -8.55 -1.15
N PHE A 52 0.03 -9.82 -1.50
CA PHE A 52 0.08 -10.95 -0.59
C PHE A 52 1.52 -11.41 -0.46
N ARG A 53 2.05 -11.36 0.77
CA ARG A 53 3.45 -11.71 1.04
C ARG A 53 3.62 -12.11 2.50
N LYS A 54 4.78 -12.70 2.82
CA LYS A 54 5.24 -12.87 4.19
C LYS A 54 5.49 -11.51 4.85
N VAL A 55 4.84 -11.28 5.99
CA VAL A 55 4.95 -10.06 6.79
C VAL A 55 5.16 -10.45 8.25
N LEU A 56 6.03 -9.69 8.94
CA LEU A 56 6.18 -9.78 10.38
C LEU A 56 5.06 -9.01 11.08
N ILE A 57 4.23 -9.71 11.86
CA ILE A 57 3.08 -9.16 12.57
C ILE A 57 3.23 -9.41 14.05
N LYS A 58 2.80 -8.44 14.85
CA LYS A 58 2.67 -8.58 16.30
C LYS A 58 1.34 -9.24 16.64
N ASP A 59 1.37 -10.36 17.36
CA ASP A 59 0.17 -11.03 17.85
C ASP A 59 -0.46 -10.27 19.04
N ARG A 60 -1.60 -10.76 19.53
CA ARG A 60 -2.31 -10.16 20.68
C ARG A 60 -1.50 -10.23 21.99
N LEU A 61 -0.59 -11.20 22.10
CA LEU A 61 0.30 -11.39 23.26
C LEU A 61 1.61 -10.58 23.13
N GLY A 62 1.76 -9.85 22.03
CA GLY A 62 2.90 -8.99 21.74
C GLY A 62 4.09 -9.68 21.08
N ARG A 63 3.98 -10.95 20.69
CA ARG A 63 5.04 -11.71 20.03
C ARG A 63 5.05 -11.39 18.54
N LEU A 64 6.24 -11.38 17.94
CA LEU A 64 6.41 -11.16 16.50
C LEU A 64 6.39 -12.50 15.78
N GLN A 65 5.48 -12.66 14.82
CA GLN A 65 5.32 -13.87 14.02
C GLN A 65 5.28 -13.54 12.53
N MET A 66 5.81 -14.45 11.72
CA MET A 66 5.75 -14.35 10.27
C MET A 66 4.45 -14.96 9.77
N ASN A 67 3.60 -14.14 9.16
CA ASN A 67 2.34 -14.58 8.59
C ASN A 67 2.25 -14.14 7.12
N PHE A 68 1.56 -14.95 6.32
CA PHE A 68 1.27 -14.62 4.93
C PHE A 68 -0.05 -13.85 4.85
N ILE A 69 0.02 -12.54 4.62
CA ILE A 69 -1.17 -11.66 4.64
C ILE A 69 -1.18 -10.65 3.50
N ALA A 70 -2.36 -10.08 3.24
CA ALA A 70 -2.54 -8.99 2.30
C ALA A 70 -2.04 -7.66 2.90
N SER A 71 -1.21 -6.95 2.16
CA SER A 71 -0.76 -5.58 2.47
C SER A 71 -1.02 -4.67 1.27
N VAL A 72 -1.11 -3.36 1.46
CA VAL A 72 -1.31 -2.44 0.33
C VAL A 72 -0.18 -2.57 -0.70
N SER A 73 -0.52 -2.69 -1.99
CA SER A 73 0.50 -2.85 -3.02
C SER A 73 1.24 -1.54 -3.29
N LYS A 74 2.50 -1.62 -3.72
CA LYS A 74 3.30 -0.45 -4.11
C LYS A 74 2.61 0.39 -5.19
N LYS A 75 1.93 -0.27 -6.14
CA LYS A 75 1.17 0.38 -7.20
C LYS A 75 0.01 1.19 -6.61
N ALA A 76 -0.75 0.59 -5.69
CA ALA A 76 -1.82 1.27 -5.00
C ALA A 76 -1.28 2.48 -4.20
N GLU A 77 -0.22 2.29 -3.40
CA GLU A 77 0.39 3.41 -2.65
C GLU A 77 0.78 4.57 -3.56
N LYS A 78 1.36 4.27 -4.72
CA LYS A 78 1.76 5.27 -5.71
C LYS A 78 0.54 6.04 -6.22
N THR A 79 -0.57 5.35 -6.54
CA THR A 79 -1.81 6.00 -6.96
C THR A 79 -2.32 7.02 -5.94
N LEU A 80 -2.30 6.69 -4.64
CA LEU A 80 -2.70 7.66 -3.62
C LEU A 80 -1.71 8.83 -3.55
N LYS A 81 -0.40 8.56 -3.56
CA LYS A 81 0.65 9.60 -3.53
C LYS A 81 0.52 10.55 -4.72
N ASP A 82 0.22 10.04 -5.91
CA ASP A 82 0.03 10.83 -7.13
C ASP A 82 -1.23 11.68 -7.06
N LYS A 83 -2.37 11.13 -6.58
CA LYS A 83 -3.59 11.91 -6.33
C LYS A 83 -3.34 13.07 -5.38
N VAL A 84 -2.69 12.81 -4.25
CA VAL A 84 -2.37 13.85 -3.25
C VAL A 84 -1.33 14.85 -3.78
N LYS A 85 -0.43 14.41 -4.67
CA LYS A 85 0.53 15.29 -5.34
C LYS A 85 -0.16 16.34 -6.20
N ILE A 86 -1.14 15.93 -7.00
CA ILE A 86 -1.91 16.80 -7.91
C ILE A 86 -2.69 17.88 -7.15
N LEU A 87 -3.16 17.59 -5.92
CA LEU A 87 -3.86 18.59 -5.12
C LEU A 87 -2.98 19.79 -4.71
N GLU A 88 -1.66 19.64 -4.79
CA GLU A 88 -0.67 20.67 -4.46
C GLU A 88 -0.95 21.41 -3.14
N ILE A 89 -1.44 20.69 -2.12
CA ILE A 89 -1.94 21.25 -0.84
C ILE A 89 -1.00 22.30 -0.24
N HIS A 90 0.31 22.03 -0.23
CA HIS A 90 1.35 22.95 0.25
C HIS A 90 1.38 24.34 -0.40
N LYS A 91 0.85 24.51 -1.62
CA LYS A 91 0.77 25.82 -2.30
C LYS A 91 -0.49 26.61 -1.92
N LYS A 92 -1.52 25.97 -1.38
CA LYS A 92 -2.83 26.57 -1.03
C LYS A 92 -2.78 27.36 0.29
N THR A 93 -1.80 28.24 0.45
CA THR A 93 -1.55 28.97 1.70
C THR A 93 -2.68 29.94 2.09
N GLY A 94 -3.46 30.44 1.12
CA GLY A 94 -4.65 31.26 1.37
C GLY A 94 -5.89 30.48 1.81
N SER A 95 -5.88 29.15 1.72
CA SER A 95 -7.03 28.33 2.12
C SER A 95 -7.13 28.19 3.65
N LYS A 96 -8.36 28.05 4.16
CA LYS A 96 -8.58 27.64 5.56
C LYS A 96 -8.38 26.12 5.71
N ILE A 97 -8.19 25.65 6.94
CA ILE A 97 -7.95 24.21 7.20
C ILE A 97 -9.15 23.36 6.78
N GLU A 98 -10.36 23.89 6.94
CA GLU A 98 -11.62 23.25 6.58
C GLU A 98 -11.68 22.97 5.07
N MET A 99 -11.25 23.91 4.23
CA MET A 99 -11.18 23.73 2.78
C MET A 99 -10.19 22.63 2.39
N ILE A 100 -9.05 22.55 3.10
CA ILE A 100 -8.08 21.46 2.86
C ILE A 100 -8.67 20.12 3.30
N ALA A 101 -9.39 20.09 4.43
CA ALA A 101 -10.04 18.89 4.94
C ALA A 101 -11.12 18.38 3.98
N GLU A 102 -11.94 19.26 3.39
CA GLU A 102 -12.95 18.91 2.38
C GLU A 102 -12.34 18.22 1.14
N LEU A 103 -11.15 18.65 0.72
CA LEU A 103 -10.44 18.05 -0.41
C LEU A 103 -9.84 16.68 -0.07
N VAL A 104 -9.26 16.54 1.13
CA VAL A 104 -8.41 15.39 1.47
C VAL A 104 -9.20 14.28 2.15
N ASN A 105 -10.16 14.61 3.01
CA ASN A 105 -10.89 13.63 3.84
C ASN A 105 -11.63 12.56 3.02
N PRO A 106 -12.35 12.88 1.92
CA PRO A 106 -13.04 11.85 1.15
C PRO A 106 -12.08 10.82 0.54
N ILE A 107 -10.91 11.28 0.07
CA ILE A 107 -9.87 10.43 -0.51
C ILE A 107 -9.29 9.51 0.55
N LEU A 108 -8.90 10.06 1.70
CA LEU A 108 -8.31 9.29 2.79
C LEU A 108 -9.30 8.31 3.42
N ARG A 109 -10.55 8.72 3.59
CA ARG A 109 -11.61 7.87 4.17
C ARG A 109 -11.85 6.64 3.29
N GLY A 110 -12.05 6.83 1.99
CA GLY A 110 -12.20 5.71 1.06
C GLY A 110 -10.97 4.80 1.04
N TRP A 111 -9.78 5.39 1.04
CA TRP A 111 -8.53 4.65 1.07
C TRP A 111 -8.36 3.78 2.34
N MET A 112 -8.57 4.37 3.50
CA MET A 112 -8.43 3.70 4.79
C MET A 112 -9.50 2.63 4.99
N ASN A 113 -10.73 2.86 4.51
CA ASN A 113 -11.80 1.87 4.58
C ASN A 113 -11.50 0.65 3.72
N TYR A 114 -10.95 0.85 2.51
CA TYR A 114 -10.57 -0.25 1.64
C TYR A 114 -9.31 -0.96 2.18
N PHE A 115 -8.17 -0.28 2.26
CA PHE A 115 -6.89 -0.91 2.57
C PHE A 115 -6.67 -1.24 4.06
N GLY A 116 -7.45 -0.65 4.97
CA GLY A 116 -7.27 -0.81 6.42
C GLY A 116 -7.85 -2.08 7.02
N LYS A 117 -8.49 -2.94 6.22
CA LYS A 117 -9.10 -4.19 6.71
C LYS A 117 -8.07 -5.24 7.12
N PHE A 118 -7.02 -5.44 6.31
CA PHE A 118 -6.07 -6.55 6.48
C PHE A 118 -4.79 -6.16 7.21
N ASN A 119 -4.20 -5.03 6.85
CA ASN A 119 -2.94 -4.58 7.44
C ASN A 119 -2.90 -3.06 7.59
N ARG A 120 -3.33 -2.57 8.76
CA ARG A 120 -3.32 -1.13 9.04
C ARG A 120 -1.92 -0.54 9.10
N SER A 121 -0.93 -1.27 9.61
CA SER A 121 0.44 -0.77 9.76
C SER A 121 1.12 -0.58 8.40
N ALA A 122 0.82 -1.41 7.40
CA ALA A 122 1.33 -1.24 6.05
C ALA A 122 0.91 0.09 5.40
N MET A 123 -0.25 0.65 5.76
CA MET A 123 -0.71 1.93 5.22
C MET A 123 0.07 3.14 5.75
N LYS A 124 0.72 3.01 6.91
CA LYS A 124 1.34 4.11 7.66
C LYS A 124 2.24 4.96 6.76
N ARG A 125 3.14 4.31 6.01
CA ARG A 125 4.10 5.01 5.12
C ARG A 125 3.41 5.92 4.10
N THR A 126 2.25 5.50 3.59
CA THR A 126 1.50 6.29 2.60
C THR A 126 0.77 7.46 3.25
N LEU A 127 0.15 7.23 4.43
CA LEU A 127 -0.49 8.29 5.20
C LEU A 127 0.52 9.33 5.68
N ASP A 128 1.73 8.92 6.07
CA ASP A 128 2.82 9.83 6.46
C ASP A 128 3.24 10.78 5.32
N CYS A 129 3.09 10.35 4.05
CA CYS A 129 3.33 11.23 2.89
C CYS A 129 2.31 12.37 2.82
N VAL A 130 1.04 12.07 3.12
CA VAL A 130 -0.03 13.05 3.18
C VAL A 130 0.16 13.99 4.36
N GLN A 131 0.47 13.43 5.53
CA GLN A 131 0.78 14.19 6.74
C GLN A 131 1.95 15.17 6.51
N ARG A 132 3.04 14.73 5.88
CA ARG A 132 4.16 15.62 5.52
C ARG A 132 3.72 16.80 4.65
N ARG A 133 2.81 16.59 3.69
CA ARG A 133 2.29 17.67 2.84
C ARG A 133 1.41 18.65 3.63
N LEU A 134 0.62 18.16 4.57
CA LEU A 134 -0.20 19.01 5.47
C LEU A 134 0.68 19.83 6.42
N ILE A 135 1.72 19.21 6.99
CA ILE A 135 2.72 19.92 7.81
C ILE A 135 3.40 21.01 6.97
N LYS A 136 3.85 20.68 5.75
CA LYS A 136 4.47 21.66 4.84
C LYS A 136 3.52 22.83 4.56
N TRP A 137 2.24 22.57 4.32
CA TRP A 137 1.24 23.62 4.13
C TRP A 137 1.10 24.52 5.36
N ALA A 138 0.96 23.94 6.56
CA ALA A 138 0.82 24.70 7.80
C ALA A 138 2.05 25.59 8.05
N MET A 139 3.25 25.05 7.75
CA MET A 139 4.50 25.81 7.83
C MET A 139 4.51 26.99 6.83
N CYS A 140 4.17 26.75 5.56
CA CYS A 140 4.13 27.79 4.53
C CYS A 140 3.05 28.87 4.79
N LYS A 141 2.00 28.54 5.54
CA LYS A 141 0.94 29.48 5.92
C LYS A 141 1.37 30.40 7.07
N ASN A 142 1.95 29.84 8.13
CA ASN A 142 2.23 30.57 9.37
C ASN A 142 3.64 31.19 9.43
N PHE A 143 4.61 30.65 8.69
CA PHE A 143 6.02 31.01 8.81
C PHE A 143 6.61 31.59 7.51
N ARG A 144 5.82 32.38 6.76
CA ARG A 144 6.32 33.09 5.56
C ARG A 144 7.51 33.98 5.96
N GLY A 145 8.73 33.56 5.62
CA GLY A 145 9.97 34.29 5.90
C GLY A 145 10.93 33.63 6.90
N HIS A 146 10.50 32.62 7.65
CA HIS A 146 11.41 31.88 8.54
C HIS A 146 12.08 30.71 7.80
N ARG A 147 13.39 30.52 8.01
CA ARG A 147 14.10 29.35 7.49
C ARG A 147 13.43 28.07 8.04
N PRO A 148 13.06 27.09 7.19
CA PRO A 148 12.51 25.84 7.68
C PRO A 148 13.50 25.14 8.61
N CYS A 149 13.01 24.55 9.71
CA CYS A 149 13.84 23.78 10.64
C CYS A 149 14.71 22.75 9.88
N PRO A 150 16.04 22.70 10.12
CA PRO A 150 16.94 21.71 9.53
C PRO A 150 16.54 20.25 9.81
N CYS A 151 15.73 20.03 10.85
CA CYS A 151 15.17 18.74 11.21
C CYS A 151 14.18 18.19 10.16
N TYR A 152 13.49 19.05 9.41
CA TYR A 152 12.46 18.65 8.44
C TYR A 152 13.04 18.26 7.08
N THR A 153 14.16 18.87 6.66
CA THR A 153 14.85 18.52 5.41
C THR A 153 15.41 17.09 5.41
N ARG A 154 15.67 16.48 6.57
CA ARG A 154 16.02 15.05 6.66
C ARG A 154 14.85 14.09 6.37
N TYR A 155 13.61 14.54 6.54
CA TYR A 155 12.40 13.72 6.30
C TYR A 155 11.90 13.78 4.85
N SER A 156 12.46 14.63 3.98
CA SER A 156 12.07 14.75 2.56
C SER A 156 12.88 13.86 1.60
N HIS A 157 13.98 13.27 2.03
CA HIS A 157 14.90 12.47 1.19
C HIS A 157 14.83 10.94 1.39
N ARG A 158 13.73 10.41 1.95
CA ARG A 158 13.44 8.96 2.03
C ARG A 158 12.00 8.61 1.61
#